data_AF-A0A813IB22-F1
#
_entry.id   AF-A0A813IB22-F1
#
_cell.length_a   1.000
_cell.length_b   1.000
_cell.length_c   1.000
_cell.angle_alpha   90.00
_cell.angle_beta   90.00
_cell.angle_gamma   90.00
#
_symmetry.space_group_name_H-M   'P 1'
#
loop_
_entity.id
_entity.type
_entity.pdbx_description
1 polymer ?
#
loop_
_entity_poly.entity_id
_entity_poly.type
_entity_poly.pdbx_seq_one_letter_code
_entity_poly.pdbx_strand_id
1 'polypeptide(L)'
;MVLEQVKFSVSLPNGDTFDVEVPCCGTAFALRQAVEVQHETPAACILKIYQMGRLISDGVNLSDLDPQQPVIAVRPREEGVEKLLLASGSHEVYQELLRTAPAHPDDNKTRVLGPMPSILSVLEEMSGQVIELEFLRKGQLPETLEFDGADGALLVPSLDAMPLLTAAGAGSFDQVTISVEVNSEASDHGLGVMLESSPLMKGRNPGGGAEKQPGDGKNYIKFHPGMWGGMMRIEGPGGWPNHLIGFAALNWTTQKFHKLHLVLNANGENLVRIEGTNAGEVFEAPWTNQLTDGQHLPAVYAWLDCGECEPVVIGKITMRVHCSE
;
A
#
# COMPACT_ATOMS: atom_id res chain seq x y z
N MET A 1 -25.79 -38.85 -2.93
CA MET A 1 -25.40 -38.22 -4.21
C MET A 1 -23.89 -38.12 -4.19
N VAL A 2 -23.19 -38.78 -5.11
CA VAL A 2 -21.72 -38.75 -5.16
C VAL A 2 -21.33 -37.46 -5.85
N LEU A 3 -20.57 -36.59 -5.16
CA LEU A 3 -20.03 -35.38 -5.78
C LEU A 3 -18.91 -35.78 -6.73
N GLU A 4 -18.97 -35.26 -7.96
CA GLU A 4 -17.92 -35.45 -8.95
C GLU A 4 -16.59 -34.89 -8.42
N GLN A 5 -15.53 -35.69 -8.54
CA GLN A 5 -14.19 -35.35 -8.08
C GLN A 5 -13.32 -34.98 -9.28
N VAL A 6 -12.45 -33.99 -9.11
CA VAL A 6 -11.35 -33.69 -10.02
C VAL A 6 -10.04 -34.05 -9.35
N LYS A 7 -9.10 -34.58 -10.13
CA LYS A 7 -7.81 -35.06 -9.67
C LYS A 7 -6.72 -34.11 -10.16
N PHE A 8 -5.93 -33.56 -9.24
CA PHE A 8 -4.79 -32.71 -9.55
C PHE A 8 -3.49 -33.44 -9.20
N SER A 9 -2.50 -33.35 -10.09
CA SER A 9 -1.14 -33.78 -9.78
C SER A 9 -0.40 -32.63 -9.10
N VAL A 10 0.03 -32.84 -7.85
CA VAL A 10 0.66 -31.83 -7.01
C VAL A 10 2.12 -32.17 -6.79
N SER A 11 3.01 -31.25 -7.14
CA SER A 11 4.46 -31.35 -6.96
C SER A 11 4.95 -30.39 -5.88
N LEU A 12 5.85 -30.86 -5.01
CA LEU A 12 6.53 -30.07 -3.99
C LEU A 12 7.96 -29.69 -4.43
N PRO A 13 8.54 -28.60 -3.89
CA PRO A 13 9.91 -28.17 -4.23
C PRO A 13 11.02 -29.18 -3.95
N ASN A 14 10.79 -30.16 -3.07
CA ASN A 14 11.74 -31.23 -2.77
C ASN A 14 11.71 -32.37 -3.81
N GLY A 15 10.85 -32.28 -4.84
CA GLY A 15 10.68 -33.27 -5.89
C GLY A 15 9.56 -34.29 -5.62
N ASP A 16 8.93 -34.26 -4.45
CA ASP A 16 7.80 -35.15 -4.16
C ASP A 16 6.61 -34.77 -5.04
N THR A 17 5.91 -35.79 -5.54
CA THR A 17 4.69 -35.59 -6.34
C THR A 17 3.64 -36.60 -5.90
N PHE A 18 2.40 -36.14 -5.77
CA PHE A 18 1.26 -36.97 -5.38
C PHE A 18 -0.02 -36.40 -5.99
N ASP A 19 -1.06 -37.23 -6.01
CA ASP A 19 -2.34 -36.83 -6.56
C ASP A 19 -3.34 -36.48 -5.46
N VAL A 20 -4.06 -35.39 -5.67
CA VAL A 20 -5.09 -34.91 -4.75
C VAL A 20 -6.44 -34.89 -5.45
N GLU A 21 -7.42 -35.57 -4.86
CA GLU A 21 -8.81 -35.59 -5.33
C GLU A 21 -9.63 -34.61 -4.50
N VAL A 22 -10.34 -33.71 -5.19
CA VAL A 22 -11.21 -32.70 -4.58
C VAL A 22 -12.51 -32.55 -5.36
N PRO A 23 -13.63 -32.14 -4.72
CA PRO A 23 -14.89 -31.92 -5.42
C PRO A 23 -14.75 -30.88 -6.54
N CYS A 24 -15.27 -31.16 -7.74
CA CYS A 24 -15.13 -30.27 -8.90
C CYS A 24 -15.77 -28.89 -8.70
N CYS A 25 -16.77 -28.79 -7.82
CA CYS A 25 -17.44 -27.55 -7.44
C CYS A 25 -16.73 -26.79 -6.30
N GLY A 26 -15.54 -27.23 -5.89
CA GLY A 26 -14.73 -26.58 -4.86
C GLY A 26 -13.93 -25.39 -5.39
N THR A 27 -13.19 -24.75 -4.48
CA THR A 27 -12.23 -23.69 -4.79
C THR A 27 -10.80 -24.15 -4.54
N ALA A 28 -9.82 -23.34 -4.94
CA ALA A 28 -8.40 -23.57 -4.66
C ALA A 28 -8.12 -23.79 -3.16
N PHE A 29 -8.91 -23.19 -2.27
CA PHE A 29 -8.87 -23.47 -0.82
C PHE A 29 -9.08 -24.96 -0.50
N ALA A 30 -10.05 -25.62 -1.14
CA ALA A 30 -10.32 -27.04 -0.91
C ALA A 30 -9.15 -27.92 -1.40
N LEU A 31 -8.56 -27.56 -2.53
CA LEU A 31 -7.34 -28.21 -3.03
C LEU A 31 -6.18 -28.03 -2.04
N ARG A 32 -5.96 -26.82 -1.53
CA ARG A 32 -4.94 -26.53 -0.51
C ARG A 32 -5.13 -27.34 0.76
N GLN A 33 -6.34 -27.36 1.33
CA GLN A 33 -6.64 -28.18 2.50
C GLN A 33 -6.38 -29.67 2.25
N ALA A 34 -6.78 -30.18 1.08
CA ALA A 34 -6.56 -31.58 0.74
C ALA A 34 -5.06 -31.91 0.61
N VAL A 35 -4.25 -30.98 0.09
CA VAL A 35 -2.79 -31.12 0.08
C VAL A 35 -2.21 -31.09 1.50
N GLU A 36 -2.66 -30.17 2.36
CA GLU A 36 -2.21 -30.04 3.75
C GLU A 36 -2.56 -31.27 4.61
N VAL A 37 -3.66 -31.97 4.31
CA VAL A 37 -4.03 -33.23 4.96
C VAL A 37 -3.12 -34.38 4.53
N GLN A 38 -2.78 -34.47 3.25
CA GLN A 38 -1.90 -35.52 2.74
C GLN A 38 -0.43 -35.30 3.08
N HIS A 39 -0.01 -34.03 3.18
CA HIS A 39 1.34 -33.65 3.49
C HIS A 39 1.35 -32.71 4.70
N GLU A 40 1.80 -33.22 5.85
CA GLU A 40 1.84 -32.48 7.11
C GLU A 40 2.49 -31.11 6.90
N THR A 41 1.66 -30.09 6.96
CA THR A 41 2.06 -28.68 6.89
C THR A 41 2.05 -28.19 8.32
N PRO A 42 3.20 -27.71 8.85
CA PRO A 42 3.24 -27.16 10.20
C PRO A 42 2.14 -26.13 10.38
N ALA A 43 1.50 -26.07 11.55
CA ALA A 43 0.43 -25.10 11.82
C ALA A 43 0.87 -23.63 11.59
N ALA A 44 2.18 -23.38 11.62
CA ALA A 44 2.81 -22.10 11.35
C ALA A 44 3.22 -21.90 9.87
N CYS A 45 2.78 -22.74 8.94
CA CYS A 45 2.99 -22.57 7.51
C CYS A 45 1.66 -22.56 6.78
N ILE A 46 1.54 -21.75 5.73
CA ILE A 46 0.41 -21.85 4.79
C ILE A 46 0.93 -22.22 3.43
N LEU A 47 0.35 -23.30 2.90
CA LEU A 47 0.77 -23.87 1.65
C LEU A 47 0.30 -22.97 0.49
N LYS A 48 1.24 -22.44 -0.30
CA LYS A 48 0.90 -21.70 -1.51
C LYS A 48 0.78 -22.64 -2.68
N ILE A 49 -0.25 -22.46 -3.49
CA ILE A 49 -0.48 -23.26 -4.69
C ILE A 49 -0.18 -22.43 -5.94
N TYR A 50 0.62 -22.97 -6.85
CA TYR A 50 0.92 -22.37 -8.13
C TYR A 50 0.48 -23.28 -9.28
N GLN A 51 0.01 -22.71 -10.37
CA GLN A 51 -0.18 -23.44 -11.63
C GLN A 51 0.27 -22.55 -12.79
N MET A 52 1.07 -23.12 -13.71
CA MET A 52 1.66 -22.38 -14.84
C MET A 52 2.44 -21.11 -14.41
N GLY A 53 3.14 -21.19 -13.27
CA GLY A 53 3.94 -20.08 -12.74
C GLY A 53 3.15 -18.96 -12.06
N ARG A 54 1.83 -19.11 -11.90
CA ARG A 54 0.97 -18.13 -11.22
C ARG A 54 0.54 -18.63 -9.86
N LEU A 55 0.58 -17.76 -8.84
CA LEU A 55 -0.02 -18.04 -7.53
C LEU A 55 -1.54 -18.11 -7.68
N ILE A 56 -2.16 -19.15 -7.16
CA ILE A 56 -3.60 -19.36 -7.20
C ILE A 56 -4.20 -18.93 -5.85
N SER A 57 -5.03 -17.89 -5.86
CA SER A 57 -5.74 -17.44 -4.66
C SER A 57 -6.82 -18.44 -4.24
N ASP A 58 -7.05 -18.57 -2.94
CA ASP A 58 -7.99 -19.54 -2.33
C ASP A 58 -9.43 -19.46 -2.87
N GLY A 59 -9.85 -18.31 -3.40
CA GLY A 59 -11.18 -18.06 -3.96
C GLY A 59 -11.37 -18.50 -5.42
N VAL A 60 -10.33 -18.92 -6.13
CA VAL A 60 -10.44 -19.37 -7.54
C VAL A 60 -11.22 -20.69 -7.60
N ASN A 61 -12.20 -20.81 -8.51
CA ASN A 61 -12.94 -22.06 -8.69
C ASN A 61 -12.03 -23.12 -9.32
N LEU A 62 -12.16 -24.38 -8.88
CA LEU A 62 -11.35 -25.47 -9.45
C LEU A 62 -11.67 -25.75 -10.93
N SER A 63 -12.85 -25.34 -11.40
CA SER A 63 -13.21 -25.38 -12.83
C SER A 63 -12.37 -24.47 -13.70
N ASP A 64 -11.72 -23.45 -13.11
CA ASP A 64 -10.90 -22.47 -13.82
C ASP A 64 -9.42 -22.91 -13.89
N LEU A 65 -9.07 -24.03 -13.23
CA LEU A 65 -7.74 -24.62 -13.25
C LEU A 65 -7.67 -25.76 -14.28
N ASP A 66 -6.50 -25.98 -14.89
CA ASP A 66 -6.29 -27.11 -15.81
C ASP A 66 -5.81 -28.33 -15.03
N PRO A 67 -6.63 -29.38 -14.82
CA PRO A 67 -6.21 -30.56 -14.06
C PRO A 67 -5.10 -31.38 -14.75
N GLN A 68 -4.83 -31.13 -16.04
CA GLN A 68 -3.73 -31.77 -16.76
C GLN A 68 -2.38 -31.09 -16.50
N GLN A 69 -2.37 -29.86 -15.97
CA GLN A 69 -1.16 -29.15 -15.62
C GLN A 69 -0.76 -29.44 -14.17
N PRO A 70 0.54 -29.64 -13.90
CA PRO A 70 1.00 -29.86 -12.54
C PRO A 70 0.74 -28.61 -11.70
N VAL A 71 0.30 -28.86 -10.48
CA VAL A 71 0.12 -27.87 -9.44
C VAL A 71 1.37 -27.90 -8.57
N ILE A 72 2.04 -26.77 -8.38
CA ILE A 72 3.21 -26.70 -7.51
C ILE A 72 2.75 -26.17 -6.15
N ALA A 73 2.86 -27.00 -5.13
CA ALA A 73 2.55 -26.63 -3.75
C ALA A 73 3.84 -26.26 -3.02
N VAL A 74 3.99 -24.99 -2.67
CA VAL A 74 5.18 -24.47 -2.00
C VAL A 74 4.81 -24.17 -0.55
N ARG A 75 5.55 -24.77 0.38
CA ARG A 75 5.60 -24.28 1.76
C ARG A 75 6.57 -23.10 1.76
N PRO A 76 6.12 -21.84 1.81
CA PRO A 76 7.05 -20.76 2.10
C PRO A 76 7.72 -21.13 3.43
N ARG A 77 9.05 -21.19 3.43
CA ARG A 77 9.78 -21.05 4.70
C ARG A 77 9.30 -19.73 5.29
N GLU A 78 9.19 -19.63 6.62
CA GLU A 78 8.93 -18.35 7.31
C GLU A 78 9.75 -17.25 6.63
N GLU A 79 9.11 -16.50 5.74
CA GLU A 79 9.75 -15.37 5.09
C GLU A 79 9.57 -14.27 6.11
N GLY A 80 10.69 -13.83 6.70
CA GLY A 80 10.66 -12.68 7.60
C GLY A 80 9.86 -11.56 6.94
N VAL A 81 9.00 -10.93 7.72
CA VAL A 81 8.08 -9.87 7.28
C VAL A 81 8.76 -8.84 6.37
N GLU A 82 10.03 -8.52 6.63
CA GLU A 82 10.87 -7.66 5.78
C GLU A 82 10.90 -8.08 4.29
N LYS A 83 11.00 -9.38 3.99
CA LYS A 83 10.99 -9.89 2.61
C LYS A 83 9.60 -9.75 1.98
N LEU A 84 8.54 -9.99 2.75
CA LEU A 84 7.17 -9.82 2.28
C LEU A 84 6.87 -8.35 1.98
N LEU A 85 7.34 -7.43 2.84
CA LEU A 85 7.25 -5.99 2.61
C LEU A 85 7.94 -5.59 1.30
N LEU A 86 9.15 -6.08 1.03
CA LEU A 86 9.86 -5.84 -0.23
C LEU A 86 9.11 -6.38 -1.46
N ALA A 87 8.46 -7.54 -1.34
CA ALA A 87 7.71 -8.17 -2.42
C ALA A 87 6.29 -7.60 -2.61
N SER A 88 5.74 -6.92 -1.61
CA SER A 88 4.35 -6.47 -1.59
C SER A 88 3.97 -5.52 -2.74
N GLY A 89 4.91 -4.72 -3.25
CA GLY A 89 4.67 -3.84 -4.40
C GLY A 89 4.35 -4.57 -5.71
N SER A 90 4.73 -5.85 -5.81
CA SER A 90 4.42 -6.71 -6.96
C SER A 90 3.19 -7.60 -6.73
N HIS A 91 2.46 -7.41 -5.62
CA HIS A 91 1.29 -8.22 -5.32
C HIS A 91 0.15 -7.99 -6.34
N GLU A 92 -0.53 -9.05 -6.76
CA GLU A 92 -1.51 -9.00 -7.87
C GLU A 92 -2.65 -8.01 -7.58
N VAL A 93 -3.06 -7.85 -6.31
CA VAL A 93 -4.12 -6.89 -5.96
C VAL A 93 -3.77 -5.44 -6.35
N TYR A 94 -2.51 -5.03 -6.20
CA TYR A 94 -2.08 -3.69 -6.63
C TYR A 94 -1.93 -3.63 -8.15
N GLN A 95 -1.43 -4.69 -8.77
CA GLN A 95 -1.26 -4.78 -10.22
C GLN A 95 -2.61 -4.69 -10.95
N GLU A 96 -3.63 -5.39 -10.45
CA GLU A 96 -4.98 -5.35 -10.99
C GLU A 96 -5.63 -3.98 -10.78
N LEU A 97 -5.45 -3.36 -9.60
CA LEU A 97 -5.91 -2.01 -9.32
C LEU A 97 -5.31 -0.98 -10.31
N LEU A 98 -4.02 -1.10 -10.63
CA LEU A 98 -3.34 -0.26 -11.61
C LEU A 98 -3.89 -0.49 -13.03
N ARG A 99 -4.04 -1.76 -13.43
CA ARG A 99 -4.50 -2.18 -14.76
C ARG A 99 -5.94 -1.77 -15.06
N THR A 100 -6.79 -1.79 -14.04
CA THR A 100 -8.24 -1.52 -14.17
C THR A 100 -8.65 -0.13 -13.72
N ALA A 101 -7.69 0.73 -13.38
CA ALA A 101 -7.94 2.10 -12.92
C ALA A 101 -8.83 2.86 -13.92
N PRO A 102 -10.05 3.30 -13.54
CA PRO A 102 -10.94 4.01 -14.44
C PRO A 102 -10.41 5.41 -14.78
N ALA A 103 -10.83 5.93 -15.93
CA ALA A 103 -10.68 7.34 -16.26
C ALA A 103 -11.45 8.23 -15.28
N HIS A 104 -10.88 9.40 -14.95
CA HIS A 104 -11.62 10.43 -14.25
C HIS A 104 -12.75 10.94 -15.17
N PRO A 105 -13.97 11.21 -14.65
CA PRO A 105 -15.11 11.64 -15.49
C PRO A 105 -14.84 12.89 -16.32
N ASP A 106 -14.07 13.82 -15.76
CA ASP A 106 -13.78 15.12 -16.36
C ASP A 106 -12.44 15.19 -17.11
N ASP A 107 -11.62 14.14 -17.00
CA ASP A 107 -10.28 14.11 -17.60
C ASP A 107 -9.89 12.67 -17.97
N ASN A 108 -9.89 12.38 -19.27
CA ASN A 108 -9.59 11.05 -19.79
C ASN A 108 -8.11 10.63 -19.61
N LYS A 109 -7.21 11.57 -19.32
CA LYS A 109 -5.80 11.31 -19.02
C LYS A 109 -5.55 11.01 -17.55
N THR A 110 -6.46 11.42 -16.68
CA THR A 110 -6.38 11.10 -15.27
C THR A 110 -6.98 9.73 -15.00
N ARG A 111 -6.22 8.87 -14.31
CA ARG A 111 -6.65 7.57 -13.83
C ARG A 111 -6.87 7.66 -12.32
N VAL A 112 -7.98 7.11 -11.83
CA VAL A 112 -8.32 7.12 -10.40
C VAL A 112 -8.07 5.74 -9.83
N LEU A 113 -7.31 5.68 -8.74
CA LEU A 113 -6.99 4.45 -8.03
C LEU A 113 -7.50 4.49 -6.61
N GLY A 114 -7.94 3.32 -6.15
CA GLY A 114 -8.23 3.05 -4.75
C GLY A 114 -9.72 2.94 -4.42
N PRO A 115 -10.04 2.72 -3.12
CA PRO A 115 -9.12 2.72 -2.00
C PRO A 115 -8.01 1.66 -2.13
N MET A 116 -6.77 2.03 -1.80
CA MET A 116 -5.63 1.12 -1.85
C MET A 116 -5.83 0.03 -0.78
N PRO A 117 -5.57 -1.25 -1.10
CA PRO A 117 -5.54 -2.32 -0.11
C PRO A 117 -4.57 -2.00 1.03
N SER A 118 -4.95 -2.33 2.26
CA SER A 118 -4.07 -2.19 3.42
C SER A 118 -2.86 -3.10 3.30
N ILE A 119 -1.67 -2.60 3.67
CA ILE A 119 -0.45 -3.42 3.70
C ILE A 119 -0.65 -4.67 4.57
N LEU A 120 -1.38 -4.59 5.69
CA LEU A 120 -1.59 -5.73 6.58
C LEU A 120 -2.39 -6.80 5.85
N SER A 121 -3.46 -6.42 5.14
CA SER A 121 -4.26 -7.38 4.35
C SER A 121 -3.44 -8.03 3.24
N VAL A 122 -2.56 -7.27 2.58
CA VAL A 122 -1.67 -7.82 1.55
C VAL A 122 -0.65 -8.78 2.16
N LEU A 123 -0.03 -8.43 3.28
CA LEU A 123 0.92 -9.30 3.97
C LEU A 123 0.23 -10.56 4.53
N GLU A 124 -1.00 -10.44 5.01
CA GLU A 124 -1.81 -11.56 5.47
C GLU A 124 -2.14 -12.52 4.32
N GLU A 125 -2.53 -12.00 3.15
CA GLU A 125 -2.75 -12.82 1.95
C GLU A 125 -1.44 -13.47 1.48
N MET A 126 -0.34 -12.70 1.46
CA MET A 126 0.97 -13.18 1.04
C MET A 126 1.56 -14.21 2.01
N SER A 127 1.36 -14.09 3.32
CA SER A 127 1.86 -15.08 4.29
C SER A 127 0.88 -16.22 4.51
N GLY A 128 -0.39 -15.98 4.22
CA GLY A 128 -1.56 -16.75 4.64
C GLY A 128 -1.97 -16.49 6.10
N GLN A 129 -1.14 -15.87 6.92
CA GLN A 129 -1.30 -15.79 8.36
C GLN A 129 -1.72 -14.41 8.80
N VAL A 130 -2.26 -14.29 10.00
CA VAL A 130 -2.43 -12.97 10.62
C VAL A 130 -1.03 -12.39 10.89
N ILE A 131 -0.76 -11.21 10.34
CA ILE A 131 0.51 -10.51 10.51
C ILE A 131 0.33 -9.40 11.53
N GLU A 132 1.19 -9.41 12.54
CA GLU A 132 1.36 -8.31 13.48
C GLU A 132 2.66 -7.59 13.13
N LEU A 133 2.57 -6.30 12.80
CA LEU A 133 3.72 -5.45 12.61
C LEU A 133 3.98 -4.68 13.90
N GLU A 134 5.25 -4.49 14.21
CA GLU A 134 5.65 -3.60 15.29
C GLU A 134 5.08 -2.20 15.01
N PHE A 135 4.26 -1.71 15.94
CA PHE A 135 3.58 -0.42 15.90
C PHE A 135 2.48 -0.21 14.85
N LEU A 136 2.13 -1.19 14.01
CA LEU A 136 1.03 -1.04 13.04
C LEU A 136 0.00 -2.15 13.19
N ARG A 137 -1.24 -1.76 13.47
CA ARG A 137 -2.37 -2.70 13.64
C ARG A 137 -3.62 -2.22 12.90
N LYS A 138 -4.59 -3.13 12.75
CA LYS A 138 -5.95 -2.79 12.31
C LYS A 138 -6.60 -1.89 13.37
N GLY A 139 -7.24 -0.81 12.92
CA GLY A 139 -7.94 0.14 13.79
C GLY A 139 -9.33 -0.34 14.20
N GLN A 140 -9.98 0.42 15.09
CA GLN A 140 -11.33 0.12 15.57
C GLN A 140 -12.42 0.23 14.50
N LEU A 141 -12.21 1.07 13.48
CA LEU A 141 -13.14 1.24 12.37
C LEU A 141 -12.76 0.32 11.20
N PRO A 142 -13.73 -0.15 10.40
CA PRO A 142 -13.44 -0.92 9.20
C PRO A 142 -12.48 -0.17 8.27
N GLU A 143 -11.52 -0.91 7.70
CA GLU A 143 -10.54 -0.39 6.74
C GLU A 143 -9.61 0.71 7.28
N THR A 144 -9.48 0.83 8.61
CA THR A 144 -8.52 1.76 9.23
C THR A 144 -7.31 1.04 9.80
N LEU A 145 -6.21 1.77 9.91
CA LEU A 145 -4.98 1.34 10.58
C LEU A 145 -4.66 2.29 11.74
N GLU A 146 -4.05 1.75 12.79
CA GLU A 146 -3.51 2.51 13.91
C GLU A 146 -1.99 2.33 13.95
N PHE A 147 -1.26 3.44 14.06
CA PHE A 147 0.19 3.48 14.14
C PHE A 147 0.68 4.22 15.39
N ASP A 148 1.53 3.59 16.21
CA ASP A 148 2.04 4.16 17.48
C ASP A 148 3.58 4.13 17.62
N GLY A 149 4.33 4.17 16.50
CA GLY A 149 5.79 4.05 16.48
C GLY A 149 6.57 5.32 16.10
N ALA A 150 7.90 5.27 16.26
CA ALA A 150 8.80 6.38 15.91
C ALA A 150 9.46 6.26 14.53
N ASP A 151 9.62 5.03 14.01
CA ASP A 151 10.38 4.77 12.77
C ASP A 151 9.50 4.76 11.49
N GLY A 152 8.22 5.06 11.66
CA GLY A 152 7.20 4.92 10.63
C GLY A 152 6.85 3.46 10.30
N ALA A 153 5.71 3.26 9.64
CA ALA A 153 5.29 1.94 9.19
C ALA A 153 4.79 2.02 7.75
N LEU A 154 5.16 1.05 6.91
CA LEU A 154 4.71 1.03 5.52
C LEU A 154 3.18 0.99 5.47
N LEU A 155 2.57 1.77 4.57
CA LEU A 155 1.13 1.76 4.31
C LEU A 155 0.84 1.30 2.89
N VAL A 156 1.60 1.82 1.93
CA VAL A 156 1.54 1.45 0.50
C VAL A 156 2.97 1.33 -0.01
N PRO A 157 3.37 0.18 -0.60
CA PRO A 157 4.69 0.01 -1.20
C PRO A 157 4.87 0.94 -2.39
N SER A 158 6.13 1.13 -2.82
CA SER A 158 6.38 1.73 -4.13
C SER A 158 5.84 0.80 -5.21
N LEU A 159 5.18 1.38 -6.21
CA LEU A 159 4.53 0.64 -7.30
C LEU A 159 5.14 1.02 -8.65
N ASP A 160 5.33 0.02 -9.50
CA ASP A 160 5.57 0.23 -10.93
C ASP A 160 4.26 0.66 -11.61
N ALA A 161 4.23 1.85 -12.20
CA ALA A 161 3.04 2.37 -12.86
C ALA A 161 2.81 1.76 -14.26
N MET A 162 3.73 0.94 -14.77
CA MET A 162 3.65 0.37 -16.12
C MET A 162 2.32 -0.32 -16.44
N PRO A 163 1.68 -1.11 -15.55
CA PRO A 163 0.36 -1.69 -15.83
C PRO A 163 -0.70 -0.62 -16.09
N LEU A 164 -0.70 0.46 -15.31
CA LEU A 164 -1.62 1.59 -15.49
C LEU A 164 -1.32 2.35 -16.78
N LEU A 165 -0.04 2.66 -17.02
CA LEU A 165 0.41 3.39 -18.20
C LEU A 165 0.06 2.63 -19.48
N THR A 166 0.31 1.32 -19.51
CA THR A 166 -0.04 0.43 -20.62
C THR A 166 -1.55 0.42 -20.86
N ALA A 167 -2.36 0.26 -19.80
CA ALA A 167 -3.81 0.29 -19.92
C ALA A 167 -4.34 1.65 -20.38
N ALA A 168 -3.65 2.74 -20.02
CA ALA A 168 -3.96 4.10 -20.46
C ALA A 168 -3.45 4.45 -21.86
N GLY A 169 -2.57 3.62 -22.46
CA GLY A 169 -1.90 3.93 -23.71
C GLY A 169 -0.84 5.03 -23.59
N ALA A 170 -0.29 5.25 -22.39
CA ALA A 170 0.71 6.28 -22.10
C ALA A 170 2.09 5.67 -21.85
N GLY A 171 3.16 6.44 -22.09
CA GLY A 171 4.54 6.05 -21.79
C GLY A 171 5.04 6.50 -20.41
N SER A 172 4.40 7.50 -19.81
CA SER A 172 4.72 8.10 -18.51
C SER A 172 3.52 8.84 -17.94
N PHE A 173 3.64 9.34 -16.70
CA PHE A 173 2.74 10.31 -16.11
C PHE A 173 3.50 11.58 -15.69
N ASP A 174 2.80 12.72 -15.73
CA ASP A 174 3.40 14.00 -15.34
C ASP A 174 3.21 14.27 -13.85
N GLN A 175 2.12 13.74 -13.27
CA GLN A 175 1.70 14.02 -11.92
C GLN A 175 0.98 12.82 -11.28
N VAL A 176 1.21 12.62 -9.98
CA VAL A 176 0.37 11.78 -9.12
C VAL A 176 -0.10 12.59 -7.91
N THR A 177 -1.39 12.49 -7.58
CA THR A 177 -1.94 12.98 -6.31
C THR A 177 -2.24 11.80 -5.40
N ILE A 178 -1.54 11.69 -4.28
CA ILE A 178 -1.80 10.70 -3.23
C ILE A 178 -2.66 11.37 -2.16
N SER A 179 -3.84 10.82 -1.89
CA SER A 179 -4.74 11.33 -0.86
C SER A 179 -4.81 10.34 0.29
N VAL A 180 -4.45 10.79 1.50
CA VAL A 180 -4.42 9.98 2.72
C VAL A 180 -5.37 10.59 3.75
N GLU A 181 -6.31 9.79 4.24
CA GLU A 181 -7.12 10.13 5.41
C GLU A 181 -6.34 9.87 6.70
N VAL A 182 -6.19 10.88 7.55
CA VAL A 182 -5.36 10.81 8.76
C VAL A 182 -5.95 11.63 9.93
N ASN A 183 -5.79 11.12 11.15
CA ASN A 183 -6.04 11.88 12.38
C ASN A 183 -5.34 11.21 13.58
N SER A 184 -5.33 11.84 14.75
CA SER A 184 -4.89 11.24 16.01
C SER A 184 -5.51 11.98 17.20
N GLU A 185 -5.47 11.35 18.37
CA GLU A 185 -5.68 12.04 19.65
C GLU A 185 -4.42 12.75 20.16
N ALA A 186 -3.27 12.55 19.50
CA ALA A 186 -2.01 13.17 19.87
C ALA A 186 -2.04 14.69 19.61
N SER A 187 -2.50 15.44 20.62
CA SER A 187 -2.53 16.90 20.58
C SER A 187 -1.11 17.47 20.58
N ASP A 188 -0.85 18.46 19.71
CA ASP A 188 0.45 19.16 19.60
C ASP A 188 1.64 18.28 19.16
N HIS A 189 1.37 17.03 18.78
CA HIS A 189 2.35 16.13 18.18
C HIS A 189 2.20 16.14 16.65
N GLY A 190 3.32 16.18 15.94
CA GLY A 190 3.31 16.16 14.48
C GLY A 190 2.91 14.76 14.01
N LEU A 191 1.84 14.63 13.24
CA LEU A 191 1.44 13.37 12.63
C LEU A 191 1.36 13.50 11.12
N GLY A 192 1.49 12.39 10.41
CA GLY A 192 1.15 12.36 9.01
C GLY A 192 1.75 11.18 8.31
N VAL A 193 2.41 11.45 7.18
CA VAL A 193 2.98 10.40 6.34
C VAL A 193 4.39 10.73 5.91
N MET A 194 5.19 9.70 5.72
CA MET A 194 6.45 9.78 5.00
C MET A 194 6.24 9.27 3.58
N LEU A 195 6.74 10.04 2.61
CA LEU A 195 6.85 9.60 1.22
C LEU A 195 8.28 9.16 0.97
N GLU A 196 8.47 8.01 0.33
CA GLU A 196 9.78 7.52 -0.11
C GLU A 196 9.75 7.25 -1.61
N SER A 197 10.67 7.90 -2.34
CA SER A 197 10.88 7.69 -3.77
C SER A 197 11.29 6.24 -4.08
N SER A 198 10.85 5.73 -5.23
CA SER A 198 11.15 4.36 -5.64
C SER A 198 12.66 4.12 -5.73
N PRO A 199 13.18 2.97 -5.26
CA PRO A 199 14.58 2.60 -5.45
C PRO A 199 14.94 2.37 -6.93
N LEU A 200 13.94 2.22 -7.81
CA LEU A 200 14.13 1.99 -9.24
C LEU A 200 14.31 3.28 -10.05
N MET A 201 14.01 4.45 -9.47
CA MET A 201 14.19 5.74 -10.14
C MET A 201 15.66 5.99 -10.47
N LYS A 202 15.93 6.42 -11.70
CA LYS A 202 17.27 6.82 -12.16
C LYS A 202 17.41 8.34 -12.13
N GLY A 203 18.56 8.83 -11.65
CA GLY A 203 18.94 10.25 -11.80
C GLY A 203 18.10 11.24 -10.99
N ARG A 204 17.96 10.99 -9.68
CA ARG A 204 17.21 11.87 -8.76
C ARG A 204 17.79 13.29 -8.75
N ASN A 205 16.92 14.30 -8.89
CA ASN A 205 17.24 15.69 -8.62
C ASN A 205 16.74 16.05 -7.20
N PRO A 206 17.58 15.93 -6.15
CA PRO A 206 17.17 16.37 -4.82
C PRO A 206 16.94 17.88 -4.83
N GLY A 207 15.79 18.33 -4.33
CA GLY A 207 15.51 19.75 -4.16
C GLY A 207 16.51 20.40 -3.19
N GLY A 208 16.97 21.61 -3.49
CA GLY A 208 17.84 22.37 -2.60
C GLY A 208 17.13 22.77 -1.31
N GLY A 209 17.72 22.48 -0.14
CA GLY A 209 17.14 22.79 1.17
C GLY A 209 18.17 22.67 2.30
N ALA A 210 17.91 23.36 3.42
CA ALA A 210 18.85 23.51 4.52
C ALA A 210 19.01 22.22 5.36
N GLU A 211 20.27 21.86 5.62
CA GLU A 211 20.80 20.88 6.60
C GLU A 211 20.78 19.36 6.28
N LYS A 212 21.94 18.91 5.77
CA LYS A 212 22.77 17.76 6.22
C LYS A 212 22.11 16.46 6.75
N GLN A 213 21.09 15.94 6.08
CA GLN A 213 21.01 14.48 5.95
C GLN A 213 21.11 14.08 4.48
N PRO A 214 21.98 13.12 4.13
CA PRO A 214 22.13 12.68 2.75
C PRO A 214 20.83 12.06 2.25
N GLY A 215 20.14 12.77 1.36
CA GLY A 215 19.68 12.26 0.04
C GLY A 215 18.98 10.91 -0.05
N ASP A 216 18.23 10.46 0.96
CA ASP A 216 17.51 9.19 0.93
C ASP A 216 16.24 9.21 0.05
N GLY A 217 15.83 10.39 -0.42
CA GLY A 217 14.66 10.55 -1.27
C GLY A 217 13.37 10.36 -0.48
N LYS A 218 13.36 10.88 0.75
CA LYS A 218 12.21 10.88 1.65
C LYS A 218 11.74 12.30 1.96
N ASN A 219 10.44 12.45 2.20
CA ASN A 219 9.88 13.64 2.85
C ASN A 219 8.88 13.21 3.93
N TYR A 220 8.92 13.88 5.08
CA TYR A 220 7.96 13.67 6.16
C TYR A 220 6.98 14.82 6.18
N ILE A 221 5.72 14.55 5.88
CA ILE A 221 4.64 15.52 5.86
C ILE A 221 3.90 15.42 7.18
N LYS A 222 4.04 16.43 8.02
CA LYS A 222 3.54 16.44 9.41
C LYS A 222 2.55 17.58 9.61
N PHE A 223 1.43 17.33 10.28
CA PHE A 223 0.54 18.37 10.80
C PHE A 223 0.16 18.05 12.26
N HIS A 224 -0.30 19.07 12.99
CA HIS A 224 -0.53 18.99 14.43
C HIS A 224 -2.03 19.14 14.74
N PRO A 225 -2.81 18.05 14.92
CA PRO A 225 -4.19 18.16 15.39
C PRO A 225 -4.24 18.65 16.84
N GLY A 226 -5.37 19.23 17.24
CA GLY A 226 -5.58 19.79 18.58
C GLY A 226 -4.80 21.08 18.88
N MET A 227 -3.84 21.45 18.03
CA MET A 227 -3.05 22.67 18.18
C MET A 227 -3.85 23.90 17.72
N TRP A 228 -3.90 24.95 18.55
CA TRP A 228 -4.57 26.19 18.18
C TRP A 228 -3.91 26.85 16.96
N GLY A 229 -4.72 27.17 15.94
CA GLY A 229 -4.25 27.73 14.67
C GLY A 229 -3.69 26.71 13.67
N GLY A 230 -3.40 25.49 14.14
CA GLY A 230 -2.84 24.38 13.37
C GLY A 230 -1.45 24.68 12.81
N MET A 231 -0.57 23.69 12.85
CA MET A 231 0.74 23.77 12.20
C MET A 231 0.91 22.61 11.24
N MET A 232 1.64 22.87 10.16
CA MET A 232 2.12 21.86 9.23
C MET A 232 3.60 22.08 8.98
N ARG A 233 4.35 21.04 8.66
CA ARG A 233 5.72 21.13 8.16
C ARG A 233 6.04 19.98 7.22
N ILE A 234 7.07 20.18 6.41
CA ILE A 234 7.65 19.15 5.57
C ILE A 234 9.13 19.04 5.90
N GLU A 235 9.56 17.90 6.44
CA GLU A 235 10.97 17.62 6.66
C GLU A 235 11.56 16.85 5.47
N GLY A 236 12.86 17.02 5.23
CA GLY A 236 13.57 16.47 4.07
C GLY A 236 13.85 17.49 2.96
N PRO A 237 14.37 17.05 1.80
CA PRO A 237 14.76 17.94 0.71
C PRO A 237 13.63 18.85 0.24
N GLY A 238 13.96 20.14 0.06
CA GLY A 238 13.06 21.24 -0.31
C GLY A 238 11.82 21.43 0.57
N GLY A 239 11.79 20.81 1.75
CA GLY A 239 10.77 21.01 2.77
C GLY A 239 10.92 22.35 3.50
N TRP A 240 10.07 22.57 4.50
CA TRP A 240 9.97 23.81 5.26
C TRP A 240 9.54 23.53 6.71
N PRO A 241 9.96 24.38 7.67
CA PRO A 241 9.64 24.24 9.10
C PRO A 241 8.16 24.53 9.37
N ASN A 242 7.72 24.50 10.63
CA ASN A 242 6.31 24.77 11.00
C ASN A 242 5.74 26.04 10.34
N HIS A 243 4.58 25.86 9.70
CA HIS A 243 3.78 26.90 9.05
C HIS A 243 2.34 26.83 9.56
N LEU A 244 1.76 28.00 9.83
CA LEU A 244 0.36 28.11 10.26
C LEU A 244 -0.58 27.73 9.10
N ILE A 245 -1.49 26.78 9.33
CA ILE A 245 -2.45 26.36 8.30
C ILE A 245 -3.73 27.21 8.29
N GLY A 246 -3.92 28.05 9.31
CA GLY A 246 -5.02 29.02 9.37
C GLY A 246 -6.33 28.47 9.93
N PHE A 247 -6.35 27.22 10.39
CA PHE A 247 -7.48 26.61 11.10
C PHE A 247 -6.99 25.61 12.16
N ALA A 248 -7.78 25.42 13.21
CA ALA A 248 -7.48 24.42 14.23
C ALA A 248 -7.97 23.04 13.77
N ALA A 249 -7.04 22.17 13.38
CA ALA A 249 -7.36 20.80 13.02
C ALA A 249 -7.90 20.04 14.24
N LEU A 250 -9.15 19.58 14.18
CA LEU A 250 -9.78 18.83 15.28
C LEU A 250 -9.11 17.45 15.48
N ASN A 251 -9.00 17.02 16.73
CA ASN A 251 -8.48 15.70 17.07
C ASN A 251 -9.45 14.56 16.71
N TRP A 252 -8.97 13.33 16.87
CA TRP A 252 -9.70 12.11 16.52
C TRP A 252 -10.96 11.86 17.36
N THR A 253 -11.19 12.59 18.45
CA THR A 253 -12.39 12.41 19.30
C THR A 253 -13.68 12.59 18.50
N THR A 254 -13.61 13.35 17.41
CA THR A 254 -14.70 13.57 16.46
C THR A 254 -14.95 12.42 15.48
N GLN A 255 -14.04 11.45 15.40
CA GLN A 255 -14.00 10.34 14.43
C GLN A 255 -14.12 10.80 12.98
N LYS A 256 -13.55 11.97 12.67
CA LYS A 256 -13.47 12.51 11.33
C LYS A 256 -12.02 12.56 10.90
N PHE A 257 -11.76 12.26 9.63
CA PHE A 257 -10.43 12.36 9.05
C PHE A 257 -10.19 13.75 8.49
N HIS A 258 -8.96 14.24 8.66
CA HIS A 258 -8.39 15.23 7.75
C HIS A 258 -7.90 14.51 6.50
N LYS A 259 -7.80 15.23 5.38
CA LYS A 259 -7.27 14.66 4.13
C LYS A 259 -6.00 15.36 3.72
N LEU A 260 -4.91 14.61 3.64
CA LEU A 260 -3.65 15.07 3.06
C LEU A 260 -3.62 14.69 1.58
N HIS A 261 -3.66 15.68 0.70
CA HIS A 261 -3.45 15.52 -0.73
C HIS A 261 -2.01 15.93 -1.07
N LEU A 262 -1.23 14.97 -1.55
CA LEU A 262 0.18 15.12 -1.88
C LEU A 262 0.30 15.05 -3.41
N VAL A 263 0.39 16.21 -4.04
CA VAL A 263 0.53 16.33 -5.49
C VAL A 263 2.02 16.32 -5.81
N LEU A 264 2.45 15.28 -6.51
CA LEU A 264 3.84 15.01 -6.84
C LEU A 264 4.01 15.08 -8.35
N ASN A 265 4.80 16.03 -8.84
CA ASN A 265 5.10 16.14 -10.25
C ASN A 265 6.43 15.44 -10.57
N ALA A 266 6.56 14.87 -11.76
CA ALA A 266 7.77 14.18 -12.21
C ALA A 266 8.99 15.11 -12.28
N ASN A 267 8.78 16.43 -12.37
CA ASN A 267 9.84 17.45 -12.32
C ASN A 267 10.28 17.81 -10.88
N GLY A 268 9.61 17.28 -9.86
CA GLY A 268 9.88 17.53 -8.44
C GLY A 268 9.23 18.79 -7.86
N GLU A 269 8.44 19.54 -8.62
CA GLU A 269 7.62 20.63 -8.09
C GLU A 269 6.38 20.02 -7.43
N ASN A 270 6.26 20.05 -6.12
CA ASN A 270 5.18 19.37 -5.40
C ASN A 270 4.27 20.37 -4.71
N LEU A 271 3.05 19.95 -4.38
CA LEU A 271 2.07 20.71 -3.63
C LEU A 271 1.45 19.83 -2.55
N VAL A 272 1.39 20.35 -1.31
CA VAL A 272 0.60 19.71 -0.26
C VAL A 272 -0.67 20.51 -0.11
N ARG A 273 -1.79 19.80 -0.02
CA ARG A 273 -3.07 20.35 0.35
C ARG A 273 -3.64 19.56 1.51
N ILE A 274 -3.99 20.22 2.60
CA ILE A 274 -4.76 19.62 3.69
C ILE A 274 -6.19 20.14 3.66
N GLU A 275 -7.16 19.22 3.69
CA GLU A 275 -8.56 19.52 3.95
C GLU A 275 -8.88 19.16 5.40
N GLY A 276 -9.36 20.14 6.16
CA GLY A 276 -9.81 19.95 7.53
C GLY A 276 -11.16 19.23 7.61
N THR A 277 -11.59 18.94 8.84
CA THR A 277 -12.86 18.25 9.12
C THR A 277 -14.10 19.11 8.92
N ASN A 278 -13.96 20.44 8.88
CA ASN A 278 -15.04 21.38 8.64
C ASN A 278 -15.00 21.96 7.21
N ALA A 279 -16.17 22.32 6.70
CA ALA A 279 -16.28 22.88 5.36
C ALA A 279 -15.48 24.20 5.24
N GLY A 280 -14.68 24.30 4.17
CA GLY A 280 -13.85 25.48 3.88
C GLY A 280 -12.48 25.49 4.56
N GLU A 281 -12.17 24.53 5.42
CA GLU A 281 -10.82 24.36 5.99
C GLU A 281 -9.88 23.77 4.95
N VAL A 282 -9.10 24.62 4.30
CA VAL A 282 -8.11 24.21 3.30
C VAL A 282 -6.83 24.99 3.50
N PHE A 283 -5.70 24.30 3.45
CA PHE A 283 -4.38 24.90 3.37
C PHE A 283 -3.58 24.25 2.25
N GLU A 284 -2.80 25.06 1.53
CA GLU A 284 -1.96 24.62 0.43
C GLU A 284 -0.57 25.25 0.52
N ALA A 285 0.47 24.46 0.28
CA ALA A 285 1.83 24.96 0.22
C ALA A 285 2.70 24.13 -0.74
N PRO A 286 3.52 24.79 -1.58
CA PRO A 286 4.44 24.09 -2.46
C PRO A 286 5.68 23.59 -1.70
N TRP A 287 6.34 22.58 -2.25
CA TRP A 287 7.70 22.19 -1.87
C TRP A 287 8.42 21.59 -3.08
N THR A 288 9.74 21.38 -3.01
CA THR A 288 10.49 20.81 -4.14
C THR A 288 11.27 19.56 -3.75
N ASN A 289 10.93 18.41 -4.33
CA ASN A 289 11.74 17.20 -4.26
C ASN A 289 11.24 16.20 -5.32
N GLN A 290 12.13 15.64 -6.13
CA GLN A 290 11.72 14.64 -7.11
C GLN A 290 11.47 13.29 -6.43
N LEU A 291 10.20 12.98 -6.16
CA LEU A 291 9.76 11.72 -5.52
C LEU A 291 9.25 10.66 -6.52
N THR A 292 9.09 11.05 -7.78
CA THR A 292 8.69 10.19 -8.89
C THR A 292 9.38 10.64 -10.18
N ASP A 293 9.56 9.71 -11.12
CA ASP A 293 10.12 9.92 -12.45
C ASP A 293 9.07 9.79 -13.58
N GLY A 294 7.79 9.71 -13.22
CA GLY A 294 6.71 9.48 -14.18
C GLY A 294 6.53 8.02 -14.61
N GLN A 295 7.28 7.09 -14.01
CA GLN A 295 7.11 5.64 -14.20
C GLN A 295 6.90 4.90 -12.87
N HIS A 296 7.42 5.44 -11.76
CA HIS A 296 7.33 4.81 -10.46
C HIS A 296 6.54 5.66 -9.46
N LEU A 297 5.56 5.05 -8.80
CA LEU A 297 4.81 5.66 -7.70
C LEU A 297 5.62 5.51 -6.40
N PRO A 298 5.71 6.56 -5.56
CA PRO A 298 6.45 6.49 -4.31
C PRO A 298 5.72 5.61 -3.28
N ALA A 299 6.49 5.07 -2.33
CA ALA A 299 5.94 4.41 -1.16
C ALA A 299 5.39 5.43 -0.16
N VAL A 300 4.37 5.02 0.60
CA VAL A 300 3.72 5.81 1.64
C VAL A 300 3.83 5.07 2.96
N TYR A 301 4.25 5.79 4.00
CA TYR A 301 4.40 5.26 5.35
C TYR A 301 3.63 6.13 6.34
N ALA A 302 3.10 5.53 7.40
CA ALA A 302 2.61 6.25 8.57
C ALA A 302 3.79 6.90 9.28
N TRP A 303 3.57 8.07 9.87
CA TRP A 303 4.58 8.76 10.66
C TRP A 303 3.96 9.48 11.86
N LEU A 304 4.66 9.41 13.00
CA LEU A 304 4.29 10.10 14.23
C LEU A 304 5.55 10.73 14.85
N ASP A 305 5.49 12.03 15.10
CA ASP A 305 6.51 12.81 15.79
C ASP A 305 6.28 12.68 17.30
N CYS A 306 7.27 12.12 18.02
CA CYS A 306 7.21 11.85 19.46
C CYS A 306 6.22 10.73 19.88
N GLY A 307 6.26 9.60 19.18
CA GLY A 307 5.29 8.51 19.27
C GLY A 307 5.30 7.66 20.54
N GLU A 308 4.64 8.13 21.61
CA GLU A 308 4.23 7.25 22.73
C GLU A 308 2.87 7.61 23.38
N CYS A 309 2.18 8.68 22.96
CA CYS A 309 0.97 9.13 23.67
C CYS A 309 -0.33 8.57 23.09
N GLU A 310 -0.54 8.69 21.77
CA GLU A 310 -1.78 8.29 21.10
C GLU A 310 -1.50 7.87 19.66
N PRO A 311 -2.14 6.82 19.13
CA PRO A 311 -1.88 6.33 17.78
C PRO A 311 -2.37 7.33 16.72
N VAL A 312 -1.70 7.31 15.57
CA VAL A 312 -2.23 7.90 14.34
C VAL A 312 -3.21 6.91 13.74
N VAL A 313 -4.44 7.36 13.47
CA VAL A 313 -5.44 6.63 12.73
C VAL A 313 -5.33 7.00 11.26
N ILE A 314 -5.07 6.00 10.43
CA ILE A 314 -4.99 6.10 8.98
C ILE A 314 -6.27 5.49 8.40
N GLY A 315 -6.98 6.28 7.59
CA GLY A 315 -8.14 5.85 6.83
C GLY A 315 -7.77 5.43 5.41
N LYS A 316 -8.61 5.82 4.44
CA LYS A 316 -8.42 5.44 3.05
C LYS A 316 -7.22 6.15 2.43
N ILE A 317 -6.50 5.40 1.60
CA ILE A 317 -5.50 5.94 0.68
C ILE A 317 -6.05 5.80 -0.74
N THR A 318 -6.03 6.88 -1.51
CA THR A 318 -6.42 6.88 -2.93
C THR A 318 -5.36 7.62 -3.74
N MET A 319 -5.29 7.33 -5.04
CA MET A 319 -4.38 8.01 -5.94
C MET A 319 -5.09 8.52 -7.19
N ARG A 320 -4.61 9.62 -7.74
CA ARG A 320 -4.96 10.08 -9.09
C ARG A 320 -3.68 10.25 -9.88
N VAL A 321 -3.58 9.61 -11.04
CA VAL A 321 -2.38 9.65 -11.88
C VAL A 321 -2.73 10.32 -13.20
N HIS A 322 -2.08 11.45 -13.50
CA HIS A 322 -2.26 12.20 -14.73
C HIS A 322 -1.23 11.75 -15.77
N CYS A 323 -1.68 10.94 -16.74
CA CYS A 323 -0.82 10.37 -17.76
C CYS A 323 -0.34 11.43 -18.76
N SER A 324 0.93 11.36 -19.16
CA SER A 324 1.51 12.19 -20.22
C SER A 324 0.92 11.81 -21.58
N GLU A 325 1.02 12.71 -22.56
CA GLU A 325 0.68 12.44 -23.97
C GLU A 325 1.64 11.46 -24.67
#